data_AF-A0A699WU55-F1
#
_entry.id   AF-A0A699WU55-F1
#
_cell.length_a   1.000
_cell.length_b   1.000
_cell.length_c   1.000
_cell.angle_alpha   90.00
_cell.angle_beta   90.00
_cell.angle_gamma   90.00
#
_symmetry.space_group_name_H-M   'P 1'
#
loop_
_entity.id
_entity.type
_entity.pdbx_description
1 polymer ?
#
loop_
_entity_poly.entity_id
_entity_poly.type
_entity_poly.pdbx_seq_one_letter_code
_entity_poly.pdbx_strand_id
1 'polypeptide(L)'
;IHEEFRTSSGPSDSGGNPPPVTTHTWLERFNNQKPRSFEKATAPVDVKNWISHMEKIFDVVGCEDAFKTRLAVYKFEGNALAWWKPISKPKVVMYG
;
A
#
# COMPACT_ATOMS: atom_id res chain seq x y z
N ILE A 1 -58.00 -8.17 -14.54
CA ILE A 1 -56.72 -8.19 -13.80
C ILE A 1 -55.69 -8.99 -14.61
N HIS A 2 -54.82 -8.32 -15.35
CA HIS A 2 -53.55 -8.92 -15.71
C HIS A 2 -52.50 -7.83 -15.67
N GLU A 3 -51.61 -8.01 -14.71
CA GLU A 3 -50.62 -7.05 -14.25
C GLU A 3 -49.50 -6.87 -15.27
N GLU A 4 -48.84 -5.74 -15.11
CA GLU A 4 -47.77 -5.19 -15.93
C GLU A 4 -46.54 -6.11 -16.00
N PHE A 5 -45.99 -6.32 -17.19
CA PHE A 5 -44.57 -6.63 -17.35
C PHE A 5 -43.97 -5.68 -18.39
N ARG A 6 -43.84 -4.41 -17.99
CA ARG A 6 -42.85 -3.52 -18.60
C ARG A 6 -41.49 -3.88 -18.01
N THR A 7 -40.83 -4.88 -18.59
CA THR A 7 -39.40 -5.07 -18.39
C THR A 7 -38.68 -3.94 -19.12
N SER A 8 -38.56 -2.79 -18.46
CA SER A 8 -37.55 -1.81 -18.80
C SER A 8 -36.20 -2.38 -18.39
N SER A 9 -35.63 -3.22 -19.26
CA SER A 9 -34.21 -3.55 -19.19
C SER A 9 -33.44 -2.32 -19.67
N GLY A 10 -33.28 -1.33 -18.79
CA GLY A 10 -32.25 -0.33 -18.96
C GLY A 10 -30.89 -1.02 -19.00
N PRO A 11 -29.94 -0.57 -19.84
CA PRO A 11 -28.58 -1.06 -19.76
C PRO A 11 -28.08 -0.79 -18.35
N SER A 12 -27.62 -1.82 -17.64
CA SER A 12 -26.83 -1.60 -16.44
C SER A 12 -25.59 -0.85 -16.89
N ASP A 13 -25.60 0.46 -16.70
CA ASP A 13 -24.42 1.30 -16.68
C ASP A 13 -23.52 0.78 -15.56
N SER A 14 -22.72 -0.24 -15.87
CA SER A 14 -21.49 -0.52 -15.16
C SER A 14 -20.43 0.53 -15.54
N GLY A 15 -20.82 1.81 -15.50
CA GLY A 15 -19.93 2.98 -15.45
C GLY A 15 -19.32 3.16 -14.06
N GLY A 16 -19.06 2.06 -13.36
CA GLY A 16 -18.42 2.09 -12.06
C GLY A 16 -16.93 2.26 -12.24
N ASN A 17 -16.42 3.45 -11.88
CA ASN A 17 -14.99 3.57 -11.56
C ASN A 17 -14.60 2.40 -10.63
N PRO A 18 -13.45 1.74 -10.83
CA PRO A 18 -12.97 0.77 -9.86
C PRO A 18 -12.95 1.45 -8.48
N PRO A 19 -13.38 0.75 -7.41
CA PRO A 19 -13.40 1.33 -6.08
C PRO A 19 -12.01 1.93 -5.78
N PRO A 20 -11.93 3.15 -5.22
CA PRO A 20 -10.65 3.76 -4.86
C PRO A 20 -9.84 2.74 -4.05
N VAL A 21 -8.66 2.38 -4.54
CA VAL A 21 -7.87 1.35 -3.88
C VAL A 21 -7.46 1.87 -2.51
N THR A 22 -8.07 1.30 -1.48
CA THR A 22 -7.85 1.73 -0.10
C THR A 22 -6.51 1.21 0.42
N THR A 23 -5.97 1.85 1.46
CA THR A 23 -4.76 1.39 2.17
C THR A 23 -4.85 -0.10 2.56
N HIS A 24 -6.05 -0.58 2.94
CA HIS A 24 -6.27 -1.97 3.31
C HIS A 24 -6.06 -2.93 2.12
N THR A 25 -6.61 -2.60 0.95
CA THR A 25 -6.45 -3.40 -0.27
C THR A 25 -4.98 -3.47 -0.71
N TRP A 26 -4.25 -2.37 -0.60
CA TRP A 26 -2.81 -2.36 -0.89
C TRP A 26 -2.03 -3.23 0.09
N LEU A 27 -2.33 -3.15 1.38
CA LEU A 27 -1.68 -3.94 2.42
C LEU A 27 -1.90 -5.45 2.21
N GLU A 28 -3.12 -5.86 1.85
CA GLU A 28 -3.45 -7.26 1.57
C GLU A 28 -2.64 -7.81 0.38
N ARG A 29 -2.65 -7.09 -0.75
CA ARG A 29 -1.89 -7.47 -1.95
C ARG A 29 -0.40 -7.54 -1.68
N PHE A 30 0.12 -6.57 -0.92
CA PHE A 30 1.51 -6.51 -0.51
C PHE A 30 1.88 -7.69 0.39
N ASN A 31 1.08 -7.99 1.41
CA ASN A 31 1.31 -9.12 2.32
C ASN A 31 1.24 -10.48 1.63
N ASN A 32 0.40 -10.62 0.59
CA ASN A 32 0.34 -11.85 -0.22
C ASN A 32 1.67 -12.15 -0.95
N GLN A 33 2.50 -11.13 -1.21
CA GLN A 33 3.84 -11.32 -1.76
C GLN A 33 4.89 -11.73 -0.71
N LYS A 34 4.49 -11.83 0.57
CA LYS A 34 5.35 -12.19 1.72
C LYS A 34 6.64 -11.34 1.78
N PRO A 35 6.50 -10.00 1.88
CA PRO A 35 7.62 -9.08 1.85
C PRO A 35 8.54 -9.32 3.05
N ARG A 36 9.85 -9.25 2.80
CA ARG A 36 10.89 -9.41 3.83
C ARG A 36 10.86 -8.26 4.83
N SER A 37 10.86 -8.59 6.13
CA SER A 37 11.07 -7.62 7.20
C SER A 37 12.52 -7.11 7.24
N PHE A 38 12.72 -5.88 7.70
CA PHE A 38 14.04 -5.26 7.82
C PHE A 38 14.25 -4.68 9.21
N GLU A 39 15.20 -5.24 9.94
CA GLU A 39 15.54 -4.85 11.31
C GLU A 39 16.80 -3.98 11.36
N LYS A 40 17.86 -4.42 10.68
CA LYS A 40 19.17 -3.76 10.61
C LYS A 40 19.93 -4.24 9.37
N ALA A 41 20.90 -3.44 8.94
CA ALA A 41 21.90 -3.85 7.96
C ALA A 41 23.24 -4.09 8.67
N THR A 42 23.97 -5.12 8.25
CA THR A 42 25.37 -5.33 8.69
C THR A 42 26.36 -4.86 7.62
N ALA A 43 25.91 -4.81 6.35
CA ALA A 43 26.65 -4.24 5.24
C ALA A 43 25.71 -3.43 4.31
N PRO A 44 26.25 -2.47 3.53
CA PRO A 44 25.45 -1.69 2.57
C PRO A 44 24.70 -2.55 1.54
N VAL A 45 25.21 -3.75 1.23
CA VAL A 45 24.58 -4.69 0.31
C VAL A 45 23.25 -5.24 0.85
N ASP A 46 23.08 -5.35 2.17
CA ASP A 46 21.83 -5.84 2.77
C ASP A 46 20.69 -4.86 2.54
N VAL A 47 20.98 -3.56 2.69
CA VAL A 47 20.01 -2.49 2.40
C VAL A 47 19.62 -2.53 0.94
N LYS A 48 20.60 -2.64 0.03
CA LYS A 48 20.34 -2.71 -1.42
C LYS A 48 19.48 -3.91 -1.77
N ASN A 49 19.83 -5.10 -1.27
CA ASN A 49 19.09 -6.33 -1.50
C ASN A 49 17.65 -6.22 -0.97
N TRP A 50 17.46 -5.60 0.20
CA TRP A 50 16.14 -5.37 0.76
C TRP A 50 15.34 -4.38 -0.09
N ILE A 51 15.92 -3.24 -0.49
CA ILE A 51 15.25 -2.26 -1.35
C ILE A 51 14.83 -2.90 -2.67
N SER A 52 15.74 -3.59 -3.37
CA SER A 52 15.42 -4.24 -4.65
C SER A 52 14.34 -5.32 -4.50
N HIS A 53 14.29 -6.03 -3.37
CA HIS A 53 13.21 -6.98 -3.09
C HIS A 53 11.86 -6.26 -2.92
N MET A 54 11.84 -5.12 -2.24
CA MET A 54 10.63 -4.32 -2.04
C MET A 54 10.16 -3.67 -3.35
N GLU A 55 11.07 -3.14 -4.16
CA GLU A 55 10.78 -2.59 -5.49
C GLU A 55 10.13 -3.63 -6.39
N LYS A 56 10.69 -4.85 -6.45
CA LYS A 56 10.09 -5.95 -7.20
C LYS A 56 8.67 -6.27 -6.77
N ILE A 57 8.37 -6.21 -5.47
CA ILE A 57 7.02 -6.42 -4.95
C ILE A 57 6.10 -5.26 -5.36
N PHE A 58 6.56 -4.02 -5.27
CA PHE A 58 5.77 -2.85 -5.68
C PHE A 58 5.46 -2.86 -7.17
N ASP A 59 6.39 -3.29 -8.00
CA ASP A 59 6.19 -3.45 -9.45
C ASP A 59 5.13 -4.50 -9.75
N VAL A 60 5.17 -5.66 -9.07
CA VAL A 60 4.17 -6.73 -9.22
C VAL A 60 2.79 -6.31 -8.72
N VAL A 61 2.73 -5.59 -7.59
CA VAL A 61 1.47 -5.11 -7.00
C VAL A 61 0.88 -3.94 -7.78
N GLY A 62 1.71 -3.19 -8.53
CA GLY A 62 1.31 -1.95 -9.21
C GLY A 62 0.99 -0.83 -8.21
N CYS A 63 1.72 -0.78 -7.10
CA CYS A 63 1.42 0.14 -6.01
C CYS A 63 1.78 1.59 -6.37
N GLU A 64 0.88 2.53 -6.08
CA GLU A 64 1.16 3.96 -6.27
C GLU A 64 2.23 4.45 -5.29
N ASP A 65 3.06 5.41 -5.74
CA ASP A 65 4.18 5.95 -4.98
C ASP A 65 3.75 6.50 -3.61
N ALA A 66 2.55 7.08 -3.52
CA ALA A 66 1.98 7.59 -2.27
C ALA A 66 1.84 6.52 -1.17
N PHE A 67 1.74 5.24 -1.55
CA PHE A 67 1.58 4.11 -0.62
C PHE A 67 2.86 3.29 -0.44
N LYS A 68 3.81 3.32 -1.38
CA LYS A 68 5.07 2.55 -1.31
C LYS A 68 5.82 2.77 0.01
N THR A 69 5.98 4.02 0.44
CA THR A 69 6.66 4.33 1.71
C THR A 69 5.91 3.76 2.92
N ARG A 70 4.58 3.85 2.94
CA ARG A 70 3.77 3.34 4.06
C ARG A 70 3.86 1.81 4.17
N LEU A 71 3.83 1.11 3.03
CA LEU A 71 3.99 -0.34 2.97
C LEU A 71 5.42 -0.78 3.31
N ALA A 72 6.43 -0.02 2.89
CA ALA A 72 7.82 -0.30 3.25
C ALA A 72 8.07 -0.18 4.75
N VAL A 73 7.54 0.88 5.36
CA VAL A 73 7.65 1.14 6.80
C VAL A 73 6.91 0.08 7.62
N TYR A 74 5.81 -0.47 7.11
CA TYR A 74 5.11 -1.61 7.74
C TYR A 74 6.03 -2.83 7.92
N LYS A 75 7.09 -2.96 7.10
CA LYS A 75 8.08 -4.05 7.19
C LYS A 75 9.34 -3.70 7.97
N PHE A 76 9.44 -2.48 8.50
CA PHE A 76 10.50 -2.15 9.43
C PHE A 76 10.24 -2.73 10.81
N GLU A 77 11.28 -3.32 11.37
CA GLU A 77 11.29 -3.90 12.71
C GLU A 77 12.51 -3.36 13.49
N GLY A 78 12.55 -3.58 14.81
CA GLY A 78 13.68 -3.25 15.69
C GLY A 78 14.31 -1.88 15.43
N ASN A 79 15.60 -1.88 15.09
CA ASN A 79 16.41 -0.66 14.93
C ASN A 79 15.95 0.21 13.76
N ALA A 80 15.57 -0.39 12.63
CA ALA A 80 15.05 0.34 11.47
C ALA A 80 13.79 1.13 11.82
N LEU A 81 12.86 0.50 12.54
CA LEU A 81 11.63 1.17 12.97
C LEU A 81 11.90 2.26 14.01
N ALA A 82 12.83 2.03 14.94
CA ALA A 82 13.24 3.02 15.94
C ALA A 82 13.87 4.27 15.29
N TRP A 83 14.68 4.08 14.24
CA TRP A 83 15.26 5.17 13.45
C TRP A 83 14.19 5.93 12.64
N TRP A 84 13.21 5.22 12.06
CA TRP A 84 12.21 5.83 11.19
C TRP A 84 11.15 6.66 11.95
N LYS A 85 10.70 6.21 13.12
CA LYS A 85 9.66 6.88 13.93
C LYS A 85 9.87 8.39 14.19
N PRO A 86 11.06 8.88 14.58
CA PRO A 86 11.29 10.31 14.78
C PRO A 86 11.33 11.11 13.46
N ILE A 87 11.70 10.47 12.34
CA ILE A 87 11.81 11.11 11.01
C ILE A 87 10.43 11.22 10.35
N SER A 88 9.57 10.22 10.56
CA SER A 88 8.27 10.11 9.89
C SER A 88 7.17 10.96 10.53
N LYS A 89 7.38 11.49 11.73
CA LYS A 89 6.43 12.41 12.34
C LYS A 89 6.54 13.76 11.63
N PRO A 90 5.43 14.36 11.16
CA PRO A 90 5.47 15.75 10.72
C PRO A 90 5.97 16.58 11.90
N LYS A 91 7.01 17.38 11.69
CA LYS A 91 7.39 18.43 12.65
C LYS A 91 6.17 19.35 12.73
N VAL A 92 5.38 19.23 13.79
CA VAL A 92 4.39 20.25 14.12
C VAL A 92 5.20 21.49 14.44
N VAL A 93 5.40 22.34 13.43
CA VAL A 93 5.98 23.66 13.63
C VAL A 93 4.89 24.45 14.34
N MET A 94 4.85 24.35 15.67
CA MET A 94 4.05 25.22 16.51
C MET A 94 4.67 26.62 16.35
N TYR A 95 4.16 27.42 15.42
CA TYR A 95 4.43 28.84 15.46
C TYR A 95 3.66 29.39 16.68
N GLY A 96 4.44 29.84 17.67
CA GLY A 96 3.94 30.57 18.83
C GLY A 96 3.74 32.05 18.54
#